data_AF-A0A954YIK0-F1
#
_entry.id   AF-A0A954YIK0-F1
#
_cell.length_a   1.000
_cell.length_b   1.000
_cell.length_c   1.000
_cell.angle_alpha   90.00
_cell.angle_beta   90.00
_cell.angle_gamma   90.00
#
_symmetry.space_group_name_H-M   'P 1'
#
loop_
_entity.id
_entity.type
_entity.pdbx_description
1 polymer ?
#
loop_
_entity_poly.entity_id
_entity_poly.type
_entity_poly.pdbx_seq_one_letter_code
_entity_poly.pdbx_strand_id
1 'polypeptide(L)'
;MIWASLLGGSPATAQTETQPAAESVETGADATERLAVPTAASRAAARKTIESLFASQLAAPDPKTQRQLAQRLQQMAAETNDDAVARYELLVLSIESAIAAGDLKLAEEGIQRIDARYKVDKEKLQLYVVGEIGRKLRNAESVAEYIQYASDVVKALVVKDQYDSANSVIESAIDTARRASQGDTVRLLVARKRDLARISKQYEASQAAFATLEQTPQDPAANRAAGEFLCFAKGDFEHGLTFLALGEDRELSELATKEIKTVESSNDQVDLADRWWNVAESRSEWEMENIRQHAIEWYRLALPELTGLSKARVEARLASIKSERTAPAAFSPVEMATLKRATAHAWRAKLRKYDLNGVRFGENGAYYYENKLHEDYRWRIEGNVIHVEPMNDRPIASVSYRFLNDGRIHVQIHKNGNLLDEGLVVPE
;
A
#
# COMPACT_ATOMS: atom_id res chain seq x y z
N MET A 1 -3.80 -28.62 -10.46
CA MET A 1 -2.68 -28.25 -11.36
C MET A 1 -2.53 -26.74 -11.57
N ILE A 2 -3.59 -25.92 -11.60
CA ILE A 2 -3.47 -24.45 -11.76
C ILE A 2 -2.78 -23.78 -10.56
N TRP A 3 -3.13 -24.17 -9.33
CA TRP A 3 -2.50 -23.65 -8.10
C TRP A 3 -0.98 -23.80 -8.04
N ALA A 4 -0.44 -24.97 -8.43
CA ALA A 4 1.00 -25.24 -8.44
C ALA A 4 1.79 -24.36 -9.43
N SER A 5 1.14 -23.88 -10.50
CA SER A 5 1.74 -22.98 -11.49
C SER A 5 1.80 -21.53 -11.00
N LEU A 6 0.80 -21.08 -10.23
CA LEU A 6 0.78 -19.74 -9.62
C LEU A 6 1.83 -19.59 -8.51
N LEU A 7 2.18 -20.71 -7.89
CA LEU A 7 3.22 -20.83 -6.88
C LEU A 7 4.62 -20.94 -7.50
N GLY A 8 4.78 -21.11 -8.82
CA GLY A 8 6.10 -21.09 -9.48
C GLY A 8 6.41 -19.67 -9.95
N GLY A 9 7.43 -19.03 -9.38
CA GLY A 9 7.91 -17.73 -9.87
C GLY A 9 8.21 -17.78 -11.38
N SER A 10 8.01 -16.66 -12.06
CA SER A 10 8.27 -16.50 -13.50
C SER A 10 9.65 -17.07 -13.88
N PRO A 11 9.81 -17.77 -15.02
CA PRO A 11 11.13 -18.24 -15.44
C PRO A 11 11.99 -17.03 -15.80
N ALA A 12 12.86 -16.61 -14.88
CA ALA A 12 14.03 -15.84 -15.25
C ALA A 12 14.82 -16.68 -16.25
N THR A 13 15.10 -16.12 -17.41
CA THR A 13 15.89 -16.72 -18.49
C THR A 13 17.14 -17.39 -17.94
N ALA A 14 17.17 -18.72 -18.02
CA ALA A 14 18.30 -19.53 -17.62
C ALA A 14 19.51 -19.20 -18.51
N GLN A 15 20.50 -18.51 -17.95
CA GLN A 15 21.88 -18.65 -18.42
C GLN A 15 22.52 -19.79 -17.65
N THR A 16 23.13 -20.67 -18.43
CA THR A 16 23.71 -21.94 -18.04
C THR A 16 25.03 -21.70 -17.30
N GLU A 17 25.07 -21.95 -16.00
CA GLU A 17 26.32 -22.25 -15.30
C GLU A 17 26.13 -23.51 -14.45
N THR A 18 26.92 -24.52 -14.80
CA THR A 18 27.16 -25.76 -14.05
C THR A 18 28.10 -25.38 -12.90
N GLN A 19 27.86 -25.73 -11.63
CA GLN A 19 28.24 -26.99 -10.94
C GLN A 19 28.10 -26.78 -9.39
N PRO A 20 28.46 -27.72 -8.48
CA PRO A 20 27.53 -28.58 -7.73
C PRO A 20 27.48 -28.37 -6.19
N ALA A 21 26.46 -29.01 -5.59
CA ALA A 21 26.35 -29.63 -4.25
C ALA A 21 26.85 -28.91 -2.97
N ALA A 22 25.85 -28.70 -2.08
CA ALA A 22 25.87 -28.81 -0.61
C ALA A 22 26.99 -28.12 0.18
N GLU A 23 26.65 -27.01 0.84
CA GLU A 23 27.17 -26.72 2.18
C GLU A 23 26.25 -25.76 2.94
N SER A 24 25.91 -26.18 4.16
CA SER A 24 25.22 -25.42 5.19
C SER A 24 26.18 -24.47 5.88
N VAL A 25 25.90 -23.16 5.87
CA VAL A 25 26.40 -22.22 6.89
C VAL A 25 25.33 -21.15 7.14
N GLU A 26 24.69 -21.24 8.30
CA GLU A 26 24.10 -20.08 8.97
C GLU A 26 25.22 -19.31 9.68
N THR A 27 25.31 -18.00 9.47
CA THR A 27 25.74 -17.05 10.50
C THR A 27 25.18 -15.64 10.22
N GLY A 28 24.35 -15.15 11.14
CA GLY A 28 24.52 -13.82 11.74
C GLY A 28 23.93 -12.58 11.06
N ALA A 29 22.69 -12.24 11.43
CA ALA A 29 22.14 -10.89 11.64
C ALA A 29 22.04 -9.92 10.44
N ASP A 30 20.92 -10.00 9.71
CA ASP A 30 20.08 -8.83 9.38
C ASP A 30 18.67 -9.33 8.97
N ALA A 31 17.65 -8.47 8.99
CA ALA A 31 16.22 -8.77 8.80
C ALA A 31 15.88 -10.05 7.99
N THR A 32 15.11 -10.99 8.58
CA THR A 32 14.81 -12.33 8.03
C THR A 32 14.38 -12.28 6.56
N GLU A 33 15.34 -12.48 5.65
CA GLU A 33 15.05 -12.48 4.22
C GLU A 33 14.18 -13.70 3.92
N ARG A 34 13.00 -13.47 3.33
CA ARG A 34 12.08 -14.56 2.97
C ARG A 34 12.78 -15.53 2.03
N LEU A 35 12.54 -16.82 2.22
CA LEU A 35 13.12 -17.89 1.41
C LEU A 35 12.63 -17.80 -0.04
N ALA A 36 13.46 -18.22 -1.00
CA ALA A 36 12.99 -18.45 -2.35
C ALA A 36 11.94 -19.58 -2.37
N VAL A 37 11.06 -19.56 -3.37
CA VAL A 37 10.12 -20.66 -3.54
C VAL A 37 10.88 -21.94 -3.93
N PRO A 38 10.62 -23.09 -3.26
CA PRO A 38 11.26 -24.35 -3.61
C PRO A 38 10.98 -24.77 -5.06
N THR A 39 11.94 -25.48 -5.66
CA THR A 39 11.85 -25.94 -7.05
C THR A 39 10.65 -26.88 -7.28
N ALA A 40 10.10 -26.91 -8.49
CA ALA A 40 8.99 -27.80 -8.82
C ALA A 40 9.29 -29.28 -8.51
N ALA A 41 10.53 -29.73 -8.73
CA ALA A 41 10.95 -31.10 -8.46
C ALA A 41 10.98 -31.43 -6.96
N SER A 42 11.58 -30.56 -6.13
CA SER A 42 11.64 -30.76 -4.68
C SER A 42 10.24 -30.69 -4.05
N ARG A 43 9.39 -29.78 -4.55
CA ARG A 43 7.96 -29.70 -4.17
C ARG A 43 7.22 -30.99 -4.50
N ALA A 44 7.36 -31.53 -5.71
CA ALA A 44 6.71 -32.77 -6.10
C ALA A 44 7.11 -33.96 -5.22
N ALA A 45 8.40 -34.05 -4.86
CA ALA A 45 8.89 -35.08 -3.95
C ALA A 45 8.28 -34.97 -2.54
N ALA A 46 8.32 -33.77 -1.94
CA ALA A 46 7.72 -33.52 -0.63
C ALA A 46 6.20 -33.75 -0.65
N ARG A 47 5.52 -33.31 -1.71
CA ARG A 47 4.08 -33.52 -1.90
C ARG A 47 3.70 -34.99 -1.93
N LYS A 48 4.45 -35.83 -2.65
CA LYS A 48 4.21 -37.28 -2.69
C LYS A 48 4.27 -37.91 -1.28
N THR A 49 5.23 -37.48 -0.47
CA THR A 49 5.35 -37.94 0.93
C THR A 49 4.14 -37.50 1.74
N ILE A 50 3.75 -36.23 1.68
CA ILE A 50 2.59 -35.70 2.41
C ILE A 50 1.29 -36.39 1.97
N GLU A 51 1.07 -36.56 0.67
CA GLU A 51 -0.11 -37.23 0.12
C GLU A 51 -0.21 -38.69 0.58
N SER A 52 0.92 -39.39 0.74
CA SER A 52 0.92 -40.75 1.29
C SER A 52 0.49 -40.81 2.76
N LEU A 53 0.84 -39.79 3.55
CA LEU A 53 0.48 -39.69 4.97
C LEU A 53 -1.00 -39.35 5.18
N PHE A 54 -1.59 -38.61 4.23
CA PHE A 54 -2.97 -38.10 4.33
C PHE A 54 -3.92 -38.66 3.26
N ALA A 55 -3.57 -39.79 2.65
CA ALA A 55 -4.30 -40.35 1.51
C ALA A 55 -5.80 -40.55 1.79
N SER A 56 -6.15 -40.99 3.00
CA SER A 56 -7.55 -41.23 3.39
C SER A 56 -8.35 -39.93 3.52
N GLN A 57 -7.77 -38.89 4.13
CA GLN A 57 -8.43 -37.59 4.27
C GLN A 57 -8.52 -36.86 2.92
N LEU A 58 -7.49 -36.97 2.07
CA LEU A 58 -7.47 -36.39 0.72
C LEU A 58 -8.52 -37.02 -0.19
N ALA A 59 -8.80 -38.32 -0.03
CA ALA A 59 -9.84 -39.02 -0.78
C ALA A 59 -11.27 -38.65 -0.36
N ALA A 60 -11.46 -38.08 0.84
CA ALA A 60 -12.77 -37.69 1.35
C ALA A 60 -13.14 -36.27 0.88
N PRO A 61 -14.16 -36.11 0.00
CA PRO A 61 -14.49 -34.81 -0.59
C PRO A 61 -15.33 -33.91 0.33
N ASP A 62 -15.68 -34.38 1.52
CA ASP A 62 -16.59 -33.64 2.40
C ASP A 62 -15.91 -32.42 3.06
N PRO A 63 -16.62 -31.29 3.20
CA PRO A 63 -16.02 -30.07 3.73
C PRO A 63 -15.46 -30.18 5.15
N LYS A 64 -16.01 -31.06 5.98
CA LYS A 64 -15.57 -31.22 7.37
C LYS A 64 -14.20 -31.89 7.43
N THR A 65 -14.01 -32.98 6.69
CA THR A 65 -12.73 -33.68 6.60
C THR A 65 -11.66 -32.79 5.97
N GLN A 66 -12.00 -32.07 4.90
CA GLN A 66 -11.07 -31.15 4.26
C GLN A 66 -10.65 -29.99 5.18
N ARG A 67 -11.56 -29.45 5.99
CA ARG A 67 -11.22 -28.43 7.00
C ARG A 67 -10.27 -28.98 8.07
N GLN A 68 -10.54 -30.17 8.58
CA GLN A 68 -9.68 -30.83 9.58
C GLN A 68 -8.29 -31.14 9.03
N LEU A 69 -8.23 -31.61 7.78
CA LEU A 69 -6.96 -31.84 7.08
C LEU A 69 -6.18 -30.54 6.92
N ALA A 70 -6.82 -29.47 6.44
CA ALA A 70 -6.18 -28.17 6.28
C ALA A 70 -5.58 -27.65 7.60
N GLN A 71 -6.33 -27.74 8.72
CA GLN A 71 -5.84 -27.35 10.05
C GLN A 71 -4.63 -28.19 10.49
N ARG A 72 -4.69 -29.51 10.30
CA ARG A 72 -3.59 -30.41 10.66
C ARG A 72 -2.33 -30.13 9.85
N LEU A 73 -2.48 -29.87 8.55
CA LEU A 73 -1.37 -29.50 7.66
C LEU A 73 -0.72 -28.17 8.08
N GLN A 74 -1.49 -27.15 8.48
CA GLN A 74 -0.91 -25.89 8.99
C GLN A 74 -0.18 -26.09 10.32
N GLN A 75 -0.71 -26.95 11.19
CA GLN A 75 -0.04 -27.27 12.45
C GLN A 75 1.31 -27.95 12.18
N MET A 76 1.33 -28.97 11.31
CA MET A 76 2.58 -29.64 10.94
C MET A 76 3.56 -28.68 10.26
N ALA A 77 3.08 -27.77 9.41
CA ALA A 77 3.94 -26.75 8.82
C ALA A 77 4.59 -25.84 9.87
N ALA A 78 3.89 -25.53 10.97
CA ALA A 78 4.43 -24.73 12.07
C ALA A 78 5.43 -25.53 12.93
N GLU A 79 5.26 -26.85 13.02
CA GLU A 79 6.16 -27.77 13.74
C GLU A 79 7.41 -28.13 12.91
N THR A 80 7.34 -28.00 11.57
CA THR A 80 8.43 -28.33 10.64
C THR A 80 9.39 -27.15 10.51
N ASN A 81 10.48 -27.15 11.28
CA ASN A 81 11.48 -26.07 11.27
C ASN A 81 12.70 -26.40 10.40
N ASP A 82 13.05 -27.68 10.30
CA ASP A 82 14.24 -28.26 9.68
C ASP A 82 14.11 -28.48 8.16
N ASP A 83 12.89 -28.65 7.64
CA ASP A 83 12.65 -28.84 6.20
C ASP A 83 11.79 -27.72 5.60
N ALA A 84 12.45 -26.78 4.93
CA ALA A 84 11.78 -25.67 4.25
C ALA A 84 10.89 -26.13 3.08
N VAL A 85 11.25 -27.21 2.38
CA VAL A 85 10.46 -27.69 1.24
C VAL A 85 9.20 -28.38 1.74
N ALA A 86 9.31 -29.24 2.75
CA ALA A 86 8.15 -29.89 3.37
C ALA A 86 7.22 -28.86 4.01
N ARG A 87 7.75 -27.86 4.74
CA ARG A 87 6.96 -26.77 5.31
C ARG A 87 6.19 -26.01 4.23
N TYR A 88 6.82 -25.70 3.11
CA TYR A 88 6.16 -25.04 1.99
C TYR A 88 5.00 -25.89 1.45
N GLU A 89 5.24 -27.16 1.14
CA GLU A 89 4.21 -28.05 0.58
C GLU A 89 3.06 -28.35 1.55
N LEU A 90 3.34 -28.44 2.85
CA LEU A 90 2.30 -28.57 3.88
C LEU A 90 1.36 -27.36 3.86
N LEU A 91 1.89 -26.14 3.73
CA LEU A 91 1.08 -24.92 3.61
C LEU A 91 0.31 -24.89 2.29
N VAL A 92 0.93 -25.28 1.17
CA VAL A 92 0.26 -25.36 -0.14
C VAL A 92 -0.93 -26.31 -0.11
N LEU A 93 -0.73 -27.53 0.40
CA LEU A 93 -1.80 -28.53 0.49
C LEU A 93 -2.86 -28.11 1.52
N SER A 94 -2.47 -27.42 2.59
CA SER A 94 -3.42 -26.85 3.54
C SER A 94 -4.37 -25.86 2.85
N ILE A 95 -3.85 -24.96 2.01
CA ILE A 95 -4.69 -23.99 1.29
C ILE A 95 -5.60 -24.72 0.29
N GLU A 96 -5.09 -25.72 -0.44
CA GLU A 96 -5.92 -26.55 -1.34
C GLU A 96 -7.07 -27.25 -0.59
N SER A 97 -6.79 -27.83 0.57
CA SER A 97 -7.82 -28.45 1.43
C SER A 97 -8.79 -27.41 2.01
N ALA A 98 -8.33 -26.21 2.37
CA ALA A 98 -9.21 -25.13 2.80
C ALA A 98 -10.15 -24.67 1.67
N ILE A 99 -9.66 -24.56 0.43
CA ILE A 99 -10.46 -24.30 -0.77
C ILE A 99 -11.46 -25.45 -1.03
N ALA A 100 -11.07 -26.70 -0.79
CA ALA A 100 -11.96 -27.85 -0.90
C ALA A 100 -13.08 -27.79 0.16
N ALA A 101 -12.75 -27.33 1.36
CA ALA A 101 -13.71 -27.11 2.45
C ALA A 101 -14.59 -25.86 2.27
N GLY A 102 -14.23 -24.94 1.37
CA GLY A 102 -14.86 -23.63 1.25
C GLY A 102 -14.56 -22.70 2.45
N ASP A 103 -13.47 -22.97 3.18
CA ASP A 103 -13.08 -22.22 4.37
C ASP A 103 -12.10 -21.11 4.00
N LEU A 104 -12.66 -19.93 3.74
CA LEU A 104 -11.90 -18.78 3.25
C LEU A 104 -10.90 -18.25 4.27
N LYS A 105 -11.29 -18.23 5.55
CA LYS A 105 -10.45 -17.78 6.64
C LYS A 105 -9.22 -18.67 6.76
N LEU A 106 -9.40 -19.98 6.74
CA LEU A 106 -8.30 -20.94 6.83
C LEU A 106 -7.37 -20.87 5.61
N ALA A 107 -7.92 -20.62 4.41
CA ALA A 107 -7.12 -20.41 3.20
C ALA A 107 -6.25 -19.15 3.29
N GLU A 108 -6.80 -18.02 3.77
CA GLU A 108 -6.04 -16.78 3.98
C GLU A 108 -4.96 -16.95 5.06
N GLU A 109 -5.26 -17.63 6.16
CA GLU A 109 -4.26 -17.96 7.19
C GLU A 109 -3.07 -18.74 6.59
N GLY A 110 -3.36 -19.69 5.70
CA GLY A 110 -2.34 -20.43 4.95
C GLY A 110 -1.50 -19.51 4.05
N ILE A 111 -2.14 -18.62 3.29
CA ILE A 111 -1.46 -17.63 2.43
C ILE A 111 -0.53 -16.74 3.26
N GLN A 112 -1.00 -16.22 4.41
CA GLN A 112 -0.20 -15.36 5.29
C GLN A 112 1.03 -16.09 5.83
N ARG A 113 0.90 -17.37 6.18
CA ARG A 113 2.04 -18.19 6.63
C ARG A 113 3.05 -18.43 5.51
N ILE A 114 2.60 -18.64 4.27
CA ILE A 114 3.51 -18.75 3.12
C ILE A 114 4.20 -17.41 2.87
N ASP A 115 3.46 -16.30 2.79
CA ASP A 115 4.01 -14.96 2.52
C ASP A 115 5.01 -14.51 3.60
N ALA A 116 4.79 -14.91 4.87
CA ALA A 116 5.70 -14.60 5.98
C ALA A 116 7.06 -15.34 5.93
N ARG A 117 7.22 -16.32 5.04
CA ARG A 117 8.41 -17.19 4.99
C ARG A 117 9.00 -17.34 3.59
N TYR A 118 8.22 -17.15 2.53
CA TYR A 118 8.61 -17.38 1.15
C TYR A 118 8.32 -16.16 0.27
N LYS A 119 9.16 -15.93 -0.75
CA LYS A 119 8.99 -14.90 -1.77
C LYS A 119 7.88 -15.32 -2.77
N VAL A 120 6.62 -15.25 -2.34
CA VAL A 120 5.44 -15.55 -3.16
C VAL A 120 4.69 -14.29 -3.61
N ASP A 121 3.94 -14.40 -4.69
CA ASP A 121 2.97 -13.40 -5.10
C ASP A 121 1.67 -13.60 -4.33
N LYS A 122 1.59 -12.97 -3.14
CA LYS A 122 0.43 -13.08 -2.24
C LYS A 122 -0.88 -12.75 -2.95
N GLU A 123 -0.89 -11.71 -3.77
CA GLU A 123 -2.09 -11.22 -4.45
C GLU A 123 -2.63 -12.23 -5.46
N LYS A 124 -1.75 -12.87 -6.25
CA LYS A 124 -2.17 -13.96 -7.15
C LYS A 124 -2.77 -15.14 -6.40
N LEU A 125 -2.22 -15.49 -5.23
CA LEU A 125 -2.79 -16.56 -4.40
C LEU A 125 -4.17 -16.18 -3.87
N GLN A 126 -4.34 -14.96 -3.39
CA GLN A 126 -5.64 -14.45 -2.93
C GLN A 126 -6.67 -14.44 -4.07
N LEU A 127 -6.31 -13.93 -5.26
CA LEU A 127 -7.19 -13.92 -6.43
C LEU A 127 -7.69 -15.33 -6.78
N TYR A 128 -6.79 -16.31 -6.77
CA TYR A 128 -7.16 -17.70 -7.04
C TYR A 128 -8.07 -18.27 -5.95
N VAL A 129 -7.77 -18.06 -4.66
CA VAL A 129 -8.61 -18.52 -3.54
C VAL A 129 -10.02 -17.94 -3.65
N VAL A 130 -10.14 -16.62 -3.92
CA VAL A 130 -11.43 -15.98 -4.17
C VAL A 130 -12.17 -16.68 -5.31
N GLY A 131 -11.51 -16.86 -6.46
CA GLY A 131 -12.12 -17.47 -7.64
C GLY A 131 -12.61 -18.91 -7.38
N GLU A 132 -11.81 -19.74 -6.72
CA GLU A 132 -12.15 -21.14 -6.47
C GLU A 132 -13.27 -21.31 -5.43
N ILE A 133 -13.18 -20.59 -4.30
CA ILE A 133 -14.19 -20.68 -3.24
C ILE A 133 -15.51 -20.07 -3.70
N GLY A 134 -15.49 -18.89 -4.33
CA GLY A 134 -16.69 -18.20 -4.80
C GLY A 134 -17.56 -19.02 -5.77
N ARG A 135 -16.94 -19.88 -6.59
CA ARG A 135 -17.67 -20.79 -7.50
C ARG A 135 -18.49 -21.85 -6.76
N LYS A 136 -18.10 -22.23 -5.54
CA LYS A 136 -18.75 -23.29 -4.75
C LYS A 136 -19.77 -22.76 -3.75
N LEU A 137 -19.67 -21.49 -3.35
CA LEU A 137 -20.55 -20.90 -2.32
C LEU A 137 -21.99 -20.70 -2.81
N ARG A 138 -22.96 -21.09 -1.96
CA ARG A 138 -24.41 -20.97 -2.22
C ARG A 138 -25.22 -20.49 -1.02
N ASN A 139 -24.73 -20.67 0.21
CA ASN A 139 -25.44 -20.26 1.43
C ASN A 139 -25.16 -18.78 1.76
N ALA A 140 -26.10 -18.09 2.40
CA ALA A 140 -26.03 -16.64 2.61
C ALA A 140 -24.92 -16.20 3.59
N GLU A 141 -24.68 -16.96 4.67
CA GLU A 141 -23.69 -16.63 5.71
C GLU A 141 -22.26 -16.67 5.16
N SER A 142 -21.89 -17.78 4.51
CA SER A 142 -20.58 -17.92 3.85
C SER A 142 -20.40 -16.95 2.69
N VAL A 143 -21.50 -16.48 2.06
CA VAL A 143 -21.43 -15.44 1.03
C VAL A 143 -21.08 -14.09 1.65
N ALA A 144 -21.64 -13.73 2.80
CA ALA A 144 -21.32 -12.46 3.48
C ALA A 144 -19.81 -12.37 3.82
N GLU A 145 -19.26 -13.41 4.45
CA GLU A 145 -17.83 -13.50 4.78
C GLU A 145 -16.95 -13.42 3.53
N TYR A 146 -17.35 -14.14 2.46
CA TYR A 146 -16.66 -14.11 1.18
C TYR A 146 -16.67 -12.73 0.52
N ILE A 147 -17.80 -12.03 0.54
CA ILE A 147 -17.89 -10.68 -0.01
C ILE A 147 -17.03 -9.70 0.77
N GLN A 148 -16.96 -9.83 2.09
CA GLN A 148 -16.07 -8.99 2.91
C GLN A 148 -14.61 -9.21 2.53
N TYR A 149 -14.16 -10.47 2.49
CA TYR A 149 -12.79 -10.81 2.10
C TYR A 149 -12.46 -10.36 0.66
N ALA A 150 -13.34 -10.63 -0.30
CA ALA A 150 -13.16 -10.18 -1.68
C ALA A 150 -13.05 -8.65 -1.76
N SER A 151 -13.81 -7.93 -0.94
CA SER A 151 -13.70 -6.46 -0.84
C SER A 151 -12.33 -6.05 -0.30
N ASP A 152 -11.78 -6.74 0.69
CA ASP A 152 -10.44 -6.46 1.23
C ASP A 152 -9.32 -6.77 0.23
N VAL A 153 -9.47 -7.82 -0.57
CA VAL A 153 -8.54 -8.12 -1.68
C VAL A 153 -8.61 -7.04 -2.77
N VAL A 154 -9.82 -6.60 -3.18
CA VAL A 154 -9.98 -5.47 -4.13
C VAL A 154 -9.23 -4.23 -3.62
N LYS A 155 -9.36 -3.91 -2.33
CA LYS A 155 -8.67 -2.78 -1.72
C LYS A 155 -7.15 -2.90 -1.83
N ALA A 156 -6.59 -4.05 -1.46
CA ALA A 156 -5.15 -4.30 -1.54
C ALA A 156 -4.62 -4.22 -2.98
N LEU A 157 -5.42 -4.64 -3.97
CA LEU A 157 -5.08 -4.56 -5.39
C LEU A 157 -5.14 -3.12 -5.91
N VAL A 158 -6.16 -2.34 -5.54
CA VAL A 158 -6.26 -0.90 -5.88
C VAL A 158 -5.11 -0.10 -5.29
N VAL A 159 -4.72 -0.42 -4.06
CA VAL A 159 -3.52 0.13 -3.40
C VAL A 159 -2.27 -0.04 -4.27
N LYS A 160 -2.12 -1.23 -4.85
CA LYS A 160 -0.97 -1.65 -5.68
C LYS A 160 -1.11 -1.30 -7.16
N ASP A 161 -2.12 -0.51 -7.53
CA ASP A 161 -2.43 -0.14 -8.92
C ASP A 161 -2.72 -1.36 -9.84
N GLN A 162 -3.13 -2.49 -9.24
CA GLN A 162 -3.47 -3.74 -9.93
C GLN A 162 -4.96 -3.80 -10.29
N TYR A 163 -5.41 -2.84 -11.11
CA TYR A 163 -6.83 -2.63 -11.43
C TYR A 163 -7.50 -3.80 -12.15
N ASP A 164 -6.81 -4.47 -13.08
CA ASP A 164 -7.35 -5.64 -13.79
C ASP A 164 -7.63 -6.82 -12.85
N SER A 165 -6.71 -7.04 -11.90
CA SER A 165 -6.88 -8.07 -10.88
C SER A 165 -8.03 -7.70 -9.94
N ALA A 166 -8.12 -6.43 -9.52
CA ALA A 166 -9.23 -5.95 -8.71
C ALA A 166 -10.59 -6.12 -9.42
N ASN A 167 -10.61 -5.90 -10.74
CA ASN A 167 -11.82 -6.09 -11.55
C ASN A 167 -12.23 -7.58 -11.60
N SER A 168 -11.25 -8.47 -11.71
CA SER A 168 -11.49 -9.92 -11.69
C SER A 168 -12.06 -10.41 -10.35
N VAL A 169 -11.55 -9.86 -9.23
CA VAL A 169 -12.07 -10.17 -7.87
C VAL A 169 -13.51 -9.67 -7.72
N ILE A 170 -13.80 -8.43 -8.11
CA ILE A 170 -15.15 -7.88 -7.93
C ILE A 170 -16.19 -8.55 -8.84
N GLU A 171 -15.80 -8.99 -10.04
CA GLU A 171 -16.66 -9.82 -10.89
C GLU A 171 -17.00 -11.16 -10.23
N SER A 172 -15.99 -11.83 -9.66
CA SER A 172 -16.19 -13.05 -8.89
C SER A 172 -17.11 -12.84 -7.68
N ALA A 173 -17.01 -11.67 -7.03
CA ALA A 173 -17.88 -11.26 -5.94
C ALA A 173 -19.34 -11.07 -6.39
N ILE A 174 -19.55 -10.34 -7.50
CA ILE A 174 -20.87 -10.10 -8.10
C ILE A 174 -21.53 -11.43 -8.45
N ASP A 175 -20.81 -12.34 -9.12
CA ASP A 175 -21.38 -13.61 -9.56
C ASP A 175 -21.73 -14.52 -8.38
N THR A 176 -20.93 -14.51 -7.31
CA THR A 176 -21.26 -15.24 -6.07
C THR A 176 -22.50 -14.67 -5.40
N ALA A 177 -22.60 -13.34 -5.27
CA ALA A 177 -23.78 -12.68 -4.71
C ALA A 177 -25.04 -12.94 -5.54
N ARG A 178 -24.94 -12.96 -6.88
CA ARG A 178 -26.03 -13.32 -7.80
C ARG A 178 -26.51 -14.76 -7.58
N ARG A 179 -25.59 -15.73 -7.52
CA ARG A 179 -25.91 -17.14 -7.27
C ARG A 179 -26.59 -17.36 -5.91
N ALA A 180 -26.26 -16.53 -4.93
CA ALA A 180 -26.86 -16.54 -3.60
C ALA A 180 -28.12 -15.67 -3.47
N SER A 181 -28.62 -15.11 -4.58
CA SER A 181 -29.80 -14.23 -4.64
C SER A 181 -29.72 -12.99 -3.73
N GLN A 182 -28.51 -12.46 -3.48
CA GLN A 182 -28.27 -11.28 -2.63
C GLN A 182 -28.37 -9.98 -3.44
N GLY A 183 -29.60 -9.61 -3.84
CA GLY A 183 -29.85 -8.50 -4.77
C GLY A 183 -29.26 -7.14 -4.35
N ASP A 184 -29.34 -6.78 -3.07
CA ASP A 184 -28.74 -5.55 -2.53
C ASP A 184 -27.21 -5.57 -2.63
N THR A 185 -26.60 -6.70 -2.26
CA THR A 185 -25.15 -6.91 -2.37
C THR A 185 -24.70 -6.84 -3.83
N VAL A 186 -25.47 -7.37 -4.77
CA VAL A 186 -25.18 -7.24 -6.21
C VAL A 186 -25.20 -5.77 -6.64
N ARG A 187 -26.20 -4.99 -6.23
CA ARG A 187 -26.26 -3.55 -6.55
C ARG A 187 -25.06 -2.80 -6.00
N LEU A 188 -24.69 -3.06 -4.74
CA LEU A 188 -23.51 -2.49 -4.09
C LEU A 188 -22.21 -2.81 -4.85
N LEU A 189 -21.99 -4.08 -5.18
CA LEU A 189 -20.77 -4.52 -5.88
C LEU A 189 -20.69 -3.99 -7.31
N VAL A 190 -21.83 -3.86 -8.00
CA VAL A 190 -21.88 -3.21 -9.33
C VAL A 190 -21.52 -1.73 -9.25
N ALA A 191 -21.97 -1.01 -8.21
CA ALA A 191 -21.56 0.38 -7.99
C ALA A 191 -20.04 0.47 -7.75
N ARG A 192 -19.51 -0.36 -6.84
CA ARG A 192 -18.06 -0.48 -6.56
C ARG A 192 -17.24 -0.78 -7.82
N LYS A 193 -17.75 -1.64 -8.72
CA LYS A 193 -17.07 -1.96 -9.99
C LYS A 193 -16.97 -0.74 -10.91
N ARG A 194 -17.99 0.12 -10.94
CA ARG A 194 -17.95 1.37 -11.73
C ARG A 194 -16.91 2.33 -11.17
N ASP A 195 -16.84 2.46 -9.84
CA ASP A 195 -15.80 3.27 -9.18
C ASP A 195 -14.41 2.76 -9.50
N LEU A 196 -14.20 1.43 -9.44
CA LEU A 196 -12.93 0.82 -9.81
C LEU A 196 -12.52 1.15 -11.25
N ALA A 197 -13.44 1.00 -12.21
CA ALA A 197 -13.17 1.33 -13.61
C ALA A 197 -12.78 2.80 -13.81
N ARG A 198 -13.40 3.70 -13.03
CA ARG A 198 -13.06 5.12 -13.03
C ARG A 198 -11.67 5.38 -12.46
N ILE A 199 -11.32 4.76 -11.33
CA ILE A 199 -9.97 4.90 -10.74
C ILE A 199 -8.93 4.37 -11.73
N SER A 200 -9.19 3.23 -12.39
CA SER A 200 -8.32 2.69 -13.44
C SER A 200 -8.09 3.69 -14.57
N LYS A 201 -9.15 4.35 -15.04
CA LYS A 201 -9.05 5.39 -16.08
C LYS A 201 -8.23 6.59 -15.64
N GLN A 202 -8.39 7.05 -14.39
CA GLN A 202 -7.58 8.17 -13.89
C GLN A 202 -6.13 7.76 -13.65
N TYR A 203 -5.89 6.50 -13.30
CA TYR A 203 -4.54 5.95 -13.24
C TYR A 203 -3.87 5.99 -14.62
N GLU A 204 -4.55 5.50 -15.66
CA GLU A 204 -4.07 5.61 -17.05
C GLU A 204 -3.75 7.06 -17.43
N ALA A 205 -4.64 8.00 -17.12
CA ALA A 205 -4.43 9.42 -17.40
C ALA A 205 -3.24 10.04 -16.62
N SER A 206 -2.91 9.52 -15.45
CA SER A 206 -1.81 10.00 -14.60
C SER A 206 -0.47 9.30 -14.87
N GLN A 207 -0.42 8.25 -15.70
CA GLN A 207 0.84 7.55 -16.00
C GLN A 207 1.90 8.48 -16.60
N ALA A 208 1.51 9.39 -17.49
CA ALA A 208 2.45 10.36 -18.07
C ALA A 208 3.02 11.32 -17.01
N ALA A 209 2.19 11.73 -16.05
CA ALA A 209 2.64 12.55 -14.93
C ALA A 209 3.63 11.77 -14.05
N PHE A 210 3.32 10.50 -13.71
CA PHE A 210 4.23 9.67 -12.94
C PHE A 210 5.57 9.45 -13.67
N ALA A 211 5.55 9.13 -14.96
CA ALA A 211 6.76 8.97 -15.76
C ALA A 211 7.59 10.26 -15.82
N THR A 212 6.93 11.42 -15.90
CA THR A 212 7.59 12.73 -15.86
C THR A 212 8.26 12.96 -14.51
N LEU A 213 7.58 12.63 -13.41
CA LEU A 213 8.12 12.79 -12.05
C LEU A 213 9.31 11.86 -11.77
N GLU A 214 9.46 10.75 -12.50
CA GLU A 214 10.67 9.92 -12.40
C GLU A 214 11.93 10.64 -12.89
N GLN A 215 11.77 11.58 -13.84
CA GLN A 215 12.87 12.34 -14.44
C GLN A 215 12.98 13.76 -13.87
N THR A 216 11.82 14.38 -13.61
CA THR A 216 11.67 15.76 -13.17
C THR A 216 10.74 15.81 -11.96
N PRO A 217 11.23 15.47 -10.75
CA PRO A 217 10.38 15.40 -9.54
C PRO A 217 9.72 16.73 -9.16
N GLN A 218 10.22 17.86 -9.65
CA GLN A 218 9.71 19.21 -9.35
C GLN A 218 8.77 19.75 -10.43
N ASP A 219 8.40 18.97 -11.46
CA ASP A 219 7.51 19.45 -12.52
C ASP A 219 6.13 19.83 -11.94
N PRO A 220 5.72 21.12 -12.01
CA PRO A 220 4.50 21.57 -11.32
C PRO A 220 3.21 20.97 -11.88
N ALA A 221 3.15 20.71 -13.19
CA ALA A 221 1.96 20.15 -13.83
C ALA A 221 1.82 18.65 -13.51
N ALA A 222 2.92 17.91 -13.53
CA ALA A 222 2.96 16.49 -13.18
C ALA A 222 2.69 16.27 -11.69
N ASN A 223 3.21 17.14 -10.81
CA ASN A 223 2.91 17.11 -9.38
C ASN A 223 1.43 17.35 -9.10
N ARG A 224 0.79 18.34 -9.76
CA ARG A 224 -0.66 18.52 -9.66
C ARG A 224 -1.41 17.25 -10.09
N ALA A 225 -1.11 16.71 -11.27
CA ALA A 225 -1.82 15.54 -11.79
C ALA A 225 -1.65 14.29 -10.91
N ALA A 226 -0.46 14.04 -10.37
CA ALA A 226 -0.19 12.94 -9.44
C ALA A 226 -0.92 13.14 -8.11
N GLY A 227 -0.89 14.36 -7.57
CA GLY A 227 -1.56 14.71 -6.31
C GLY A 227 -3.08 14.60 -6.41
N GLU A 228 -3.69 15.11 -7.48
CA GLU A 228 -5.13 14.99 -7.71
C GLU A 228 -5.55 13.51 -7.89
N PHE A 229 -4.78 12.71 -8.61
CA PHE A 229 -5.06 11.28 -8.70
C PHE A 229 -5.00 10.58 -7.32
N LEU A 230 -3.94 10.82 -6.55
CA LEU A 230 -3.77 10.20 -5.23
C LEU A 230 -4.86 10.65 -4.26
N CYS A 231 -5.08 11.96 -4.10
CA CYS A 231 -6.07 12.50 -3.17
C CYS A 231 -7.51 12.25 -3.66
N PHE A 232 -7.83 12.61 -4.89
CA PHE A 232 -9.22 12.72 -5.33
C PHE A 232 -9.74 11.43 -5.96
N ALA A 233 -8.88 10.64 -6.62
CA ALA A 233 -9.29 9.33 -7.16
C ALA A 233 -9.04 8.18 -6.18
N LYS A 234 -7.87 8.11 -5.54
CA LYS A 234 -7.53 7.02 -4.58
C LYS A 234 -7.90 7.33 -3.12
N GLY A 235 -8.19 8.58 -2.76
CA GLY A 235 -8.42 8.99 -1.37
C GLY A 235 -7.16 8.89 -0.48
N ASP A 236 -5.99 8.84 -1.10
CA ASP A 236 -4.68 8.72 -0.46
C ASP A 236 -4.07 10.10 -0.22
N PHE A 237 -4.71 10.85 0.68
CA PHE A 237 -4.26 12.19 1.06
C PHE A 237 -2.88 12.17 1.73
N GLU A 238 -2.56 11.13 2.50
CA GLU A 238 -1.25 10.98 3.16
C GLU A 238 -0.08 11.16 2.18
N HIS A 239 -0.18 10.60 0.97
CA HIS A 239 0.86 10.74 -0.05
C HIS A 239 0.56 11.87 -1.04
N GLY A 240 -0.70 12.01 -1.47
CA GLY A 240 -1.10 12.95 -2.50
C GLY A 240 -0.89 14.41 -2.12
N LEU A 241 -0.97 14.76 -0.83
CA LEU A 241 -0.75 16.13 -0.36
C LEU A 241 0.65 16.65 -0.71
N THR A 242 1.68 15.81 -0.67
CA THR A 242 3.05 16.22 -1.01
C THR A 242 3.14 16.66 -2.47
N PHE A 243 2.47 15.93 -3.36
CA PHE A 243 2.40 16.26 -4.78
C PHE A 243 1.53 17.50 -5.02
N LEU A 244 0.39 17.64 -4.34
CA LEU A 244 -0.44 18.84 -4.44
C LEU A 244 0.31 20.09 -3.97
N ALA A 245 1.12 20.00 -2.91
CA ALA A 245 1.93 21.10 -2.40
C ALA A 245 2.96 21.61 -3.44
N LEU A 246 3.50 20.72 -4.27
CA LEU A 246 4.43 21.05 -5.36
C LEU A 246 3.71 21.34 -6.70
N GLY A 247 2.38 21.27 -6.73
CA GLY A 247 1.58 21.43 -7.93
C GLY A 247 1.45 22.89 -8.37
N GLU A 248 1.10 23.07 -9.64
CA GLU A 248 0.85 24.41 -10.22
C GLU A 248 -0.46 25.08 -9.78
N ASP A 249 -1.41 24.33 -9.21
CA ASP A 249 -2.65 24.88 -8.68
C ASP A 249 -2.37 25.54 -7.34
N ARG A 250 -2.42 26.88 -7.34
CA ARG A 250 -2.07 27.69 -6.16
C ARG A 250 -2.97 27.39 -4.95
N GLU A 251 -4.28 27.22 -5.15
CA GLU A 251 -5.21 26.99 -4.04
C GLU A 251 -4.96 25.63 -3.41
N LEU A 252 -4.79 24.59 -4.23
CA LEU A 252 -4.46 23.25 -3.75
C LEU A 252 -3.06 23.18 -3.13
N SER A 253 -2.08 23.87 -3.70
CA SER A 253 -0.72 23.91 -3.17
C SER A 253 -0.66 24.56 -1.80
N GLU A 254 -1.31 25.71 -1.62
CA GLU A 254 -1.39 26.40 -0.33
C GLU A 254 -2.15 25.55 0.71
N LEU A 255 -3.28 24.94 0.31
CA LEU A 255 -4.09 24.10 1.19
C LEU A 255 -3.35 22.84 1.64
N ALA A 256 -2.70 22.13 0.69
CA ALA A 256 -1.93 20.94 1.00
C ALA A 256 -0.70 21.27 1.86
N THR A 257 -0.01 22.38 1.57
CA THR A 257 1.10 22.87 2.41
C THR A 257 0.64 23.20 3.83
N LYS A 258 -0.54 23.81 3.98
CA LYS A 258 -1.11 24.12 5.28
C LYS A 258 -1.42 22.85 6.07
N GLU A 259 -1.96 21.80 5.43
CA GLU A 259 -2.26 20.54 6.10
C GLU A 259 -1.00 19.75 6.49
N ILE A 260 0.01 19.72 5.60
CA ILE A 260 1.28 19.04 5.88
C ILE A 260 1.99 19.68 7.08
N LYS A 261 1.87 21.01 7.22
CA LYS A 261 2.33 21.73 8.40
C LYS A 261 1.40 21.43 9.56
N THR A 262 1.95 21.23 10.75
CA THR A 262 1.20 20.83 11.94
C THR A 262 -0.06 21.68 12.18
N VAL A 263 -1.23 21.02 12.20
CA VAL A 263 -2.54 21.62 12.50
C VAL A 263 -3.02 21.16 13.88
N GLU A 264 -2.64 21.90 14.92
CA GLU A 264 -2.88 21.51 16.32
C GLU A 264 -4.20 22.02 16.89
N SER A 265 -4.65 23.23 16.53
CA SER A 265 -5.85 23.80 17.13
C SER A 265 -7.13 23.28 16.45
N SER A 266 -8.16 22.97 17.25
CA SER A 266 -9.48 22.56 16.72
C SER A 266 -10.12 23.60 15.79
N ASN A 267 -9.80 24.89 15.96
CA ASN A 267 -10.24 25.94 15.02
C ASN A 267 -9.52 25.85 13.67
N ASP A 268 -8.21 25.58 13.66
CA ASP A 268 -7.45 25.41 12.41
C ASP A 268 -7.85 24.13 11.68
N GLN A 269 -8.15 23.05 12.41
CA GLN A 269 -8.69 21.81 11.86
C GLN A 269 -10.05 22.04 11.18
N VAL A 270 -10.90 22.88 11.78
CA VAL A 270 -12.19 23.26 11.21
C VAL A 270 -12.03 24.14 9.97
N ASP A 271 -11.13 25.12 9.97
CA ASP A 271 -10.83 25.92 8.77
C ASP A 271 -10.27 25.04 7.64
N LEU A 272 -9.41 24.08 7.97
CA LEU A 272 -8.87 23.13 7.00
C LEU A 272 -9.98 22.26 6.41
N ALA A 273 -10.87 21.73 7.25
CA ALA A 273 -12.03 20.96 6.81
C ALA A 273 -12.97 21.78 5.90
N ASP A 274 -13.25 23.03 6.26
CA ASP A 274 -14.08 23.94 5.45
C ASP A 274 -13.46 24.18 4.06
N ARG A 275 -12.13 24.36 3.99
CA ARG A 275 -11.41 24.56 2.72
C ARG A 275 -11.47 23.32 1.84
N TRP A 276 -11.19 22.13 2.39
CA TRP A 276 -11.35 20.87 1.64
C TRP A 276 -12.79 20.65 1.20
N TRP A 277 -13.76 21.00 2.05
CA TRP A 277 -15.17 20.94 1.69
C TRP A 277 -15.47 21.82 0.47
N ASN A 278 -14.99 23.07 0.45
CA ASN A 278 -15.17 23.98 -0.68
C ASN A 278 -14.50 23.47 -1.95
N VAL A 279 -13.29 22.90 -1.86
CA VAL A 279 -12.66 22.23 -3.00
C VAL A 279 -13.59 21.14 -3.52
N ALA A 280 -14.16 20.31 -2.65
CA ALA A 280 -15.07 19.24 -3.06
C ALA A 280 -16.31 19.74 -3.83
N GLU A 281 -16.90 20.86 -3.41
CA GLU A 281 -18.08 21.46 -4.08
C GLU A 281 -17.82 21.87 -5.53
N SER A 282 -16.56 22.18 -5.87
CA SER A 282 -16.16 22.57 -7.23
C SER A 282 -15.82 21.40 -8.15
N ARG A 283 -15.77 20.18 -7.61
CA ARG A 283 -15.28 18.99 -8.32
C ARG A 283 -16.44 18.14 -8.81
N SER A 284 -16.12 17.19 -9.68
CA SER A 284 -17.11 16.21 -10.11
C SER A 284 -17.64 15.42 -8.91
N GLU A 285 -18.89 14.93 -8.98
CA GLU A 285 -19.60 14.24 -7.87
C GLU A 285 -18.76 13.14 -7.20
N TRP A 286 -17.86 12.51 -7.95
CA TRP A 286 -17.05 11.42 -7.43
C TRP A 286 -15.69 11.81 -6.85
N GLU A 287 -15.04 12.86 -7.37
CA GLU A 287 -13.87 13.47 -6.73
C GLU A 287 -14.29 14.12 -5.43
N MET A 288 -15.46 14.74 -5.46
CA MET A 288 -16.12 15.35 -4.32
C MET A 288 -16.25 14.37 -3.15
N GLU A 289 -16.60 13.10 -3.38
CA GLU A 289 -16.76 12.13 -2.29
C GLU A 289 -15.46 11.92 -1.49
N ASN A 290 -14.33 11.67 -2.15
CA ASN A 290 -13.05 11.46 -1.46
C ASN A 290 -12.58 12.71 -0.74
N ILE A 291 -12.78 13.89 -1.34
CA ILE A 291 -12.41 15.17 -0.72
C ILE A 291 -13.31 15.49 0.47
N ARG A 292 -14.62 15.24 0.37
CA ARG A 292 -15.56 15.38 1.49
C ARG A 292 -15.22 14.40 2.61
N GLN A 293 -14.89 13.15 2.31
CA GLN A 293 -14.45 12.19 3.34
C GLN A 293 -13.21 12.68 4.09
N HIS A 294 -12.26 13.27 3.39
CA HIS A 294 -11.08 13.89 4.02
C HIS A 294 -11.45 15.08 4.92
N ALA A 295 -12.29 16.00 4.44
CA ALA A 295 -12.82 17.10 5.26
C ALA A 295 -13.57 16.60 6.52
N ILE A 296 -14.33 15.50 6.38
CA ILE A 296 -15.05 14.86 7.50
C ILE A 296 -14.09 14.34 8.57
N GLU A 297 -12.94 13.78 8.19
CA GLU A 297 -11.93 13.32 9.15
C GLU A 297 -11.43 14.48 10.01
N TRP A 298 -11.14 15.64 9.39
CA TRP A 298 -10.75 16.85 10.11
C TRP A 298 -11.86 17.41 11.00
N TYR A 299 -13.11 17.45 10.54
CA TYR A 299 -14.24 17.84 11.39
C TYR A 299 -14.40 16.92 12.60
N ARG A 300 -14.22 15.60 12.42
CA ARG A 300 -14.31 14.63 13.52
C ARG A 300 -13.17 14.79 14.51
N LEU A 301 -11.97 15.14 14.05
CA LEU A 301 -10.82 15.39 14.90
C LEU A 301 -11.04 16.63 15.77
N ALA A 302 -11.60 17.69 15.21
CA ALA A 302 -11.85 18.93 15.93
C ALA A 302 -13.02 18.84 16.92
N LEU A 303 -14.07 18.08 16.57
CA LEU A 303 -15.36 18.06 17.27
C LEU A 303 -15.30 17.93 18.81
N PRO A 304 -14.42 17.10 19.41
CA PRO A 304 -14.34 16.94 20.87
C PRO A 304 -13.96 18.22 21.62
N GLU A 305 -13.21 19.13 20.99
CA GLU A 305 -12.72 20.37 21.62
C GLU A 305 -13.59 21.60 21.28
N LEU A 306 -14.50 21.47 20.31
CA LEU A 306 -15.38 22.57 19.92
C LEU A 306 -16.48 22.81 20.97
N THR A 307 -16.88 24.07 21.12
CA THR A 307 -18.01 24.48 21.95
C THR A 307 -18.91 25.48 21.21
N GLY A 308 -20.11 25.71 21.75
CA GLY A 308 -21.05 26.71 21.24
C GLY A 308 -21.45 26.54 19.77
N LEU A 309 -21.52 27.65 19.03
CA LEU A 309 -21.97 27.67 17.64
C LEU A 309 -21.05 26.89 16.70
N SER A 310 -19.74 26.87 16.95
CA SER A 310 -18.78 26.12 16.13
C SER A 310 -19.06 24.62 16.18
N LYS A 311 -19.35 24.08 17.39
CA LYS A 311 -19.74 22.68 17.57
C LYS A 311 -21.06 22.39 16.83
N ALA A 312 -22.09 23.21 17.05
CA ALA A 312 -23.40 23.03 16.41
C ALA A 312 -23.31 23.05 14.88
N ARG A 313 -22.47 23.92 14.30
CA ARG A 313 -22.24 23.99 12.84
C ARG A 313 -21.59 22.72 12.31
N VAL A 314 -20.54 22.22 12.97
CA VAL A 314 -19.84 21.00 12.56
C VAL A 314 -20.76 19.79 12.69
N GLU A 315 -21.53 19.67 13.77
CA GLU A 315 -22.53 18.61 13.94
C GLU A 315 -23.60 18.64 12.85
N ALA A 316 -24.11 19.82 12.50
CA ALA A 316 -25.06 19.99 11.41
C ALA A 316 -24.48 19.57 10.06
N ARG A 317 -23.22 19.94 9.78
CA ARG A 317 -22.49 19.50 8.57
C ARG A 317 -22.33 17.98 8.52
N LEU A 318 -21.94 17.37 9.64
CA LEU A 318 -21.82 15.90 9.74
C LEU A 318 -23.17 15.18 9.62
N ALA A 319 -24.26 15.83 10.03
CA ALA A 319 -25.61 15.30 9.90
C ALA A 319 -26.16 15.36 8.47
N SER A 320 -25.86 16.41 7.69
CA SER A 320 -26.35 16.52 6.29
C SER A 320 -25.84 15.38 5.40
N ILE A 321 -24.65 14.86 5.68
CA ILE A 321 -24.09 13.69 5.00
C ILE A 321 -24.91 12.43 5.26
N LYS A 322 -25.45 12.24 6.48
CA LYS A 322 -26.28 11.08 6.80
C LYS A 322 -27.60 11.09 6.02
N SER A 323 -28.14 12.26 5.66
CA SER A 323 -29.34 12.36 4.82
C SER A 323 -29.05 12.26 3.33
N GLU A 324 -27.86 12.68 2.89
CA GLU A 324 -27.44 12.57 1.47
C GLU A 324 -27.02 11.15 1.09
N ARG A 325 -26.47 10.35 2.03
CA ARG A 325 -26.14 8.92 1.84
C ARG A 325 -27.39 8.04 1.81
N THR A 326 -28.22 8.20 0.79
CA THR A 326 -29.30 7.24 0.44
C THR A 326 -28.77 6.05 -0.36
N ALA A 327 -27.51 6.09 -0.80
CA ALA A 327 -26.77 4.95 -1.35
C ALA A 327 -25.53 4.64 -0.49
N PRO A 328 -25.22 3.36 -0.23
CA PRO A 328 -24.01 2.99 0.50
C PRO A 328 -22.76 3.44 -0.28
N ALA A 329 -21.91 4.25 0.36
CA ALA A 329 -20.59 4.58 -0.17
C ALA A 329 -19.81 3.30 -0.48
N ALA A 330 -19.15 3.28 -1.64
CA ALA A 330 -18.48 2.11 -2.19
C ALA A 330 -17.38 1.55 -1.27
N PHE A 331 -16.70 2.39 -0.49
CA PHE A 331 -15.87 1.96 0.65
C PHE A 331 -16.21 2.83 1.86
N SER A 332 -16.29 2.24 3.05
CA SER A 332 -16.50 2.99 4.28
C SER A 332 -15.24 3.81 4.63
N PRO A 333 -15.37 4.90 5.42
CA PRO A 333 -14.22 5.69 5.87
C PRO A 333 -13.14 4.86 6.60
N VAL A 334 -13.55 3.80 7.32
CA VAL A 334 -12.61 2.86 7.98
C VAL A 334 -11.91 1.97 6.96
N GLU A 335 -12.62 1.57 5.90
CA GLU A 335 -12.05 0.82 4.79
C GLU A 335 -11.05 1.67 4.00
N MET A 336 -11.33 2.98 3.84
CA MET A 336 -10.40 3.97 3.29
C MET A 336 -9.19 4.19 4.20
N ALA A 337 -9.35 4.28 5.52
CA ALA A 337 -8.22 4.38 6.46
C ALA A 337 -7.30 3.14 6.47
N THR A 338 -7.86 1.96 6.19
CA THR A 338 -7.09 0.71 6.09
C THR A 338 -6.37 0.60 4.73
N LEU A 339 -7.02 1.08 3.65
CA LEU A 339 -6.41 1.34 2.34
C LEU A 339 -5.21 2.29 2.46
N LYS A 340 -5.35 3.43 3.16
CA LYS A 340 -4.29 4.44 3.43
C LYS A 340 -3.02 3.83 4.04
N ARG A 341 -3.15 2.91 5.01
CA ARG A 341 -2.00 2.22 5.64
C ARG A 341 -1.31 1.20 4.73
N ALA A 342 -2.04 0.61 3.77
CA ALA A 342 -1.50 -0.38 2.85
C ALA A 342 -0.83 0.27 1.63
N THR A 343 -1.33 1.40 1.11
CA THR A 343 -0.65 2.22 0.10
C THR A 343 0.71 2.71 0.57
N ALA A 344 0.83 3.00 1.86
CA ALA A 344 2.11 3.36 2.48
C ALA A 344 3.22 2.31 2.29
N HIS A 345 2.92 1.01 2.15
CA HIS A 345 3.97 -0.03 1.99
C HIS A 345 4.40 -0.23 0.52
N ALA A 346 3.50 -0.02 -0.44
CA ALA A 346 3.80 -0.10 -1.87
C ALA A 346 4.51 1.18 -2.37
N TRP A 347 4.12 2.35 -1.85
CA TRP A 347 4.79 3.61 -2.15
C TRP A 347 6.13 3.77 -1.42
N ARG A 348 6.33 3.26 -0.20
CA ARG A 348 7.67 3.21 0.43
C ARG A 348 8.72 2.43 -0.37
N ALA A 349 8.30 1.42 -1.14
CA ALA A 349 9.20 0.69 -2.04
C ALA A 349 9.53 1.48 -3.33
N LYS A 350 8.57 2.25 -3.86
CA LYS A 350 8.78 3.18 -4.98
C LYS A 350 9.61 4.40 -4.54
N LEU A 351 9.34 4.96 -3.37
CA LEU A 351 10.09 6.06 -2.72
C LEU A 351 11.51 5.63 -2.30
N ARG A 352 11.77 4.34 -2.06
CA ARG A 352 13.14 3.78 -1.89
C ARG A 352 13.98 3.86 -3.18
N LYS A 353 13.34 3.85 -4.35
CA LYS A 353 14.01 4.05 -5.65
C LYS A 353 14.32 5.54 -5.91
N TYR A 354 13.61 6.45 -5.24
CA TYR A 354 13.72 7.90 -5.39
C TYR A 354 14.29 8.62 -4.13
N ASP A 355 14.73 7.85 -3.12
CA ASP A 355 15.19 8.29 -1.79
C ASP A 355 14.43 9.51 -1.25
N LEU A 356 13.14 9.34 -0.88
CA LEU A 356 12.26 10.41 -0.38
C LEU A 356 11.86 10.28 1.11
N ASN A 357 12.51 9.40 1.88
CA ASN A 357 12.20 9.22 3.31
C ASN A 357 12.66 10.38 4.22
N GLY A 358 13.39 11.34 3.66
CA GLY A 358 14.00 12.46 4.36
C GLY A 358 13.32 13.81 4.18
N VAL A 359 12.21 13.94 3.45
CA VAL A 359 11.63 15.27 3.20
C VAL A 359 11.16 15.90 4.52
N ARG A 360 11.67 17.10 4.80
CA ARG A 360 11.34 17.99 5.91
C ARG A 360 11.01 19.36 5.34
N PHE A 361 10.30 20.16 6.11
CA PHE A 361 9.94 21.52 5.73
C PHE A 361 10.59 22.49 6.72
N GLY A 362 11.31 23.48 6.20
CA GLY A 362 11.88 24.58 6.99
C GLY A 362 10.83 25.62 7.35
N GLU A 363 11.13 26.47 8.34
CA GLU A 363 10.25 27.55 8.81
C GLU A 363 9.93 28.59 7.72
N ASN A 364 10.80 28.70 6.71
CA ASN A 364 10.62 29.55 5.52
C ASN A 364 9.77 28.91 4.41
N GLY A 365 9.29 27.68 4.60
CA GLY A 365 8.54 26.93 3.58
C GLY A 365 9.40 26.28 2.50
N ALA A 366 10.73 26.35 2.57
CA ALA A 366 11.59 25.53 1.74
C ALA A 366 11.52 24.06 2.21
N TYR A 367 11.36 23.13 1.27
CA TYR A 367 11.52 21.72 1.59
C TYR A 367 13.00 21.36 1.54
N TYR A 368 13.39 20.41 2.39
CA TYR A 368 14.72 19.84 2.34
C TYR A 368 14.76 18.37 2.61
N TYR A 369 15.75 17.71 2.02
CA TYR A 369 15.95 16.28 2.20
C TYR A 369 16.94 15.99 3.35
N GLU A 370 16.48 15.31 4.39
CA GLU A 370 17.22 14.93 5.60
C GLU A 370 17.42 13.41 5.66
N ASN A 371 18.64 12.93 5.44
CA ASN A 371 19.02 11.53 5.62
C ASN A 371 20.26 11.44 6.54
N LYS A 372 20.39 10.37 7.33
CA LYS A 372 21.52 10.16 8.24
C LYS A 372 22.67 9.53 7.45
N LEU A 373 23.74 10.29 7.24
CA LEU A 373 24.95 9.81 6.55
C LEU A 373 25.88 9.04 7.51
N HIS A 374 25.90 9.47 8.78
CA HIS A 374 26.68 8.89 9.88
C HIS A 374 26.04 9.31 11.23
N GLU A 375 26.41 8.68 12.35
CA GLU A 375 25.90 9.05 13.69
C GLU A 375 26.16 10.53 14.07
N ASP A 376 27.16 11.15 13.43
CA ASP A 376 27.61 12.50 13.75
C ASP A 376 27.10 13.59 12.80
N TYR A 377 26.52 13.25 11.65
CA TYR A 377 26.15 14.22 10.61
C TYR A 377 24.78 13.93 9.98
N ARG A 378 24.03 15.01 9.75
CA ARG A 378 22.86 15.07 8.89
C ARG A 378 23.19 15.88 7.65
N TRP A 379 22.50 15.63 6.55
CA TRP A 379 22.54 16.52 5.40
C TRP A 379 21.14 17.03 5.07
N ARG A 380 21.08 18.19 4.41
CA ARG A 380 19.88 18.98 4.14
C ARG A 380 20.00 19.59 2.74
N ILE A 381 19.12 19.26 1.81
CA ILE A 381 19.14 19.85 0.46
C ILE A 381 18.16 21.03 0.38
N GLU A 382 18.62 22.25 0.10
CA GLU A 382 17.80 23.45 -0.15
C GLU A 382 18.05 23.98 -1.56
N GLY A 383 17.12 23.70 -2.50
CA GLY A 383 17.28 24.10 -3.90
C GLY A 383 18.50 23.44 -4.54
N ASN A 384 19.49 24.25 -4.97
CA ASN A 384 20.77 23.78 -5.51
C ASN A 384 21.88 23.72 -4.46
N VAL A 385 21.55 23.78 -3.17
CA VAL A 385 22.52 23.75 -2.07
C VAL A 385 22.34 22.49 -1.23
N ILE A 386 23.41 21.73 -0.99
CA ILE A 386 23.45 20.64 -0.01
C ILE A 386 24.18 21.14 1.23
N HIS A 387 23.52 21.14 2.37
CA HIS A 387 24.11 21.38 3.68
C HIS A 387 24.44 20.05 4.35
N VAL A 388 25.57 19.97 5.05
CA VAL A 388 25.98 18.87 5.91
C VAL A 388 26.24 19.47 7.29
N GLU A 389 25.44 19.08 8.27
CA GLU A 389 25.43 19.65 9.61
C GLU A 389 25.70 18.57 10.66
N PRO A 390 26.44 18.87 11.73
CA PRO A 390 26.64 17.93 12.83
C PRO A 390 25.36 17.71 13.65
N MET A 391 25.12 16.48 14.11
CA MET A 391 23.92 16.13 14.91
C MET A 391 24.06 16.43 16.42
N ASN A 392 25.26 16.72 16.92
CA ASN A 392 25.55 16.97 18.34
C ASN A 392 26.26 18.33 18.54
N ASP A 393 26.20 18.92 19.75
CA ASP A 393 26.93 20.14 20.17
C ASP A 393 28.47 20.00 20.19
N ARG A 394 29.01 19.03 19.43
CA ARG A 394 30.44 18.84 19.24
C ARG A 394 30.96 19.89 18.25
N PRO A 395 32.21 20.37 18.39
CA PRO A 395 32.78 21.44 17.57
C PRO A 395 33.24 20.90 16.20
N ILE A 396 32.30 20.34 15.46
CA ILE A 396 32.48 19.74 14.14
C ILE A 396 32.05 20.77 13.09
N ALA A 397 32.77 20.86 11.98
CA ALA A 397 32.46 21.81 10.92
C ALA A 397 31.21 21.37 10.13
N SER A 398 30.37 22.32 9.72
CA SER A 398 29.34 22.12 8.72
C SER A 398 29.88 22.45 7.32
N VAL A 399 29.34 21.82 6.29
CA VAL A 399 29.76 22.02 4.90
C VAL A 399 28.55 22.30 4.04
N SER A 400 28.60 23.29 3.15
CA SER A 400 27.59 23.53 2.13
C SER A 400 28.18 23.32 0.73
N TYR A 401 27.40 22.76 -0.18
CA TYR A 401 27.74 22.54 -1.58
C TYR A 401 26.67 23.20 -2.44
N ARG A 402 27.01 24.23 -3.21
CA ARG A 402 26.10 24.91 -4.13
C ARG A 402 26.46 24.55 -5.57
N PHE A 403 25.52 23.92 -6.27
CA PHE A 403 25.68 23.58 -7.69
C PHE A 403 25.39 24.81 -8.56
N LEU A 404 26.38 25.23 -9.35
CA LEU A 404 26.27 26.36 -10.26
C LEU A 404 25.82 25.90 -11.64
N ASN A 405 25.17 26.80 -12.37
CA ASN A 405 24.65 26.52 -13.72
C ASN A 405 25.74 26.18 -14.75
N ASP A 406 27.01 26.45 -14.44
CA ASP A 406 28.17 26.15 -15.28
C ASP A 406 28.83 24.79 -14.95
N GLY A 407 28.17 23.97 -14.12
CA GLY A 407 28.62 22.63 -13.74
C GLY A 407 29.62 22.60 -12.59
N ARG A 408 30.02 23.75 -12.03
CA ARG A 408 30.91 23.82 -10.85
C ARG A 408 30.13 23.72 -9.55
N ILE A 409 30.80 23.27 -8.50
CA ILE A 409 30.26 23.18 -7.14
C ILE A 409 30.99 24.19 -6.26
N HIS A 410 30.29 25.17 -5.73
CA HIS A 410 30.82 26.10 -4.72
C HIS A 410 30.66 25.46 -3.34
N VAL A 411 31.77 25.13 -2.69
CA VAL A 411 31.84 24.49 -1.38
C VAL A 411 32.16 25.54 -0.33
N GLN A 412 31.43 25.55 0.80
CA GLN A 412 31.75 26.40 1.95
C GLN A 412 31.81 25.55 3.22
N ILE A 413 32.82 25.76 4.05
CA ILE A 413 33.01 25.06 5.32
C ILE A 413 32.82 26.07 6.44
N HIS A 414 31.94 25.77 7.39
CA HIS A 414 31.63 26.64 8.52
C HIS A 414 31.92 25.91 9.84
N LYS A 415 32.32 26.64 10.87
CA LYS A 415 32.42 26.11 12.25
C LYS A 415 31.92 27.14 13.23
N ASN A 416 30.99 26.73 14.09
CA ASN A 416 30.33 27.61 15.06
C ASN A 416 29.73 28.88 14.40
N GLY A 417 29.17 28.73 13.19
CA GLY A 417 28.59 29.82 12.42
C GLY A 417 29.57 30.66 11.59
N ASN A 418 30.88 30.53 11.81
CA ASN A 418 31.91 31.27 11.06
C ASN A 418 32.34 30.49 9.81
N LEU A 419 32.42 31.17 8.66
CA LEU A 419 33.03 30.63 7.45
C LEU A 419 34.53 30.39 7.72
N LEU A 420 34.95 29.13 7.59
CA LEU A 420 36.34 28.72 7.72
C LEU A 420 37.05 28.67 6.37
N ASP A 421 36.38 28.19 5.34
CA ASP A 421 36.96 27.99 4.01
C ASP A 421 35.88 27.98 2.93
N GLU A 422 36.20 28.39 1.71
CA GLU A 422 35.34 28.22 0.55
C GLU A 422 36.12 28.05 -0.75
N GLY A 423 35.55 27.31 -1.69
CA GLY A 423 36.21 27.05 -2.98
C GLY A 423 35.25 26.57 -4.06
N LEU A 424 35.70 26.64 -5.31
CA LEU A 424 34.99 26.10 -6.47
C LEU A 424 35.63 24.78 -6.89
N VAL A 425 34.83 23.72 -6.92
CA VAL A 425 35.24 22.38 -7.34
C VAL A 425 34.61 22.10 -8.70
N VAL A 426 35.39 21.58 -9.63
CA VAL A 426 34.89 20.98 -10.87
C VAL A 426 34.73 19.49 -10.58
N PRO A 427 33.52 18.93 -10.59
CA PRO A 427 33.33 17.49 -10.37
C PRO A 427 34.01 16.69 -11.49
N GLU A 428 34.77 15.64 -11.12
CA GLU A 428 35.36 14.69 -12.08
C GLU A 428 34.32 13.76 -12.72
#